data_AF-A0A354A229-F1
#
_entry.id   AF-A0A354A229-F1
#
_cell.length_a   1.000
_cell.length_b   1.000
_cell.length_c   1.000
_cell.angle_alpha   90.00
_cell.angle_beta   90.00
_cell.angle_gamma   90.00
#
_symmetry.space_group_name_H-M   'P 1'
#
loop_
_entity.id
_entity.type
_entity.pdbx_description
1 polymer ?
#
loop_
_entity_poly.entity_id
_entity_poly.type
_entity_poly.pdbx_seq_one_letter_code
_entity_poly.pdbx_strand_id
1 'polypeptide(L)'
;MLSSAGMPTDVRKTTDTALEALEALSTVTPVTSTHENALAYVGYLASLPWNRTAAHKPDLQGVEKILNEHVRDSGSREKILEHLRGKSSDTYKKPTILVVDDERIALESLAYILEKEDYTVVTAGSGNEAIAKLKESDIDLVITDLIMGEVDGTAIIKETISRHPDTRVIMITGYATVDTAVQALRMGAFHYIEKPVRVDDLLSSVKDALRKKYSNGKRNVLCFEGQSREAQISLGKMIASTLDRKFVSISLSEIREESELCGLGRAEESAHPGRIIDELRCAGAADPVFMLEGLDAASRDFRGDLASVLVNVIAPLKNRNFTDRYLDVPFDLSHVIFIVTANSAKDIQSPLGDILDIVRL
;
A
#
# COMPACT_ATOMS: atom_id res chain seq x y z
N MET A 1 -22.54 2.53 20.05
CA MET A 1 -21.55 1.50 19.63
C MET A 1 -21.10 1.77 18.19
N LEU A 2 -21.99 1.77 17.19
CA LEU A 2 -21.64 2.02 15.78
C LEU A 2 -21.13 3.45 15.49
N SER A 3 -21.78 4.48 16.07
CA SER A 3 -21.37 5.89 15.92
C SER A 3 -19.98 6.20 16.49
N SER A 4 -19.48 5.38 17.42
CA SER A 4 -18.17 5.53 18.07
C SER A 4 -17.08 4.64 17.46
N ALA A 5 -17.40 3.79 16.49
CA ALA A 5 -16.47 2.81 15.92
C ALA A 5 -15.54 3.43 14.85
N GLY A 6 -15.83 4.65 14.38
CA GLY A 6 -14.98 5.34 13.41
C GLY A 6 -14.98 4.75 12.00
N MET A 7 -16.03 4.01 11.65
CA MET A 7 -16.18 3.35 10.35
C MET A 7 -16.16 4.34 9.18
N PRO A 8 -15.50 4.00 8.05
CA PRO A 8 -15.65 4.72 6.80
C PRO A 8 -17.12 4.77 6.35
N THR A 9 -17.47 5.80 5.56
CA THR A 9 -18.85 6.04 5.14
C THR A 9 -19.47 4.87 4.40
N ASP A 10 -18.70 4.18 3.56
CA ASP A 10 -19.22 3.06 2.76
C ASP A 10 -19.43 1.79 3.60
N VAL A 11 -18.50 1.51 4.54
CA VAL A 11 -18.67 0.43 5.52
C VAL A 11 -19.88 0.69 6.43
N ARG A 12 -20.09 1.94 6.83
CA ARG A 12 -21.23 2.33 7.65
C ARG A 12 -22.56 2.08 6.92
N LYS A 13 -22.68 2.44 5.63
CA LYS A 13 -23.88 2.14 4.83
C LYS A 13 -24.19 0.64 4.79
N THR A 14 -23.18 -0.19 4.56
CA THR A 14 -23.31 -1.65 4.57
C THR A 14 -23.78 -2.16 5.93
N THR A 15 -23.22 -1.60 7.01
CA THR A 15 -23.58 -1.96 8.39
C THR A 15 -25.02 -1.56 8.73
N ASP A 16 -25.43 -0.35 8.35
CA ASP A 16 -26.79 0.18 8.56
C ASP A 16 -27.80 -0.67 7.77
N THR A 17 -27.48 -1.05 6.52
CA THR A 17 -28.34 -1.92 5.69
C THR A 17 -28.51 -3.31 6.31
N ALA A 18 -27.43 -3.89 6.84
CA ALA A 18 -27.48 -5.17 7.54
C ALA A 18 -28.31 -5.09 8.84
N LEU A 19 -28.27 -3.95 9.54
CA LEU A 19 -29.06 -3.71 10.74
C LEU A 19 -30.55 -3.54 10.42
N GLU A 20 -30.90 -2.78 9.39
CA GLU A 20 -32.30 -2.65 8.94
C GLU A 20 -32.90 -4.01 8.53
N ALA A 21 -32.12 -4.85 7.85
CA ALA A 21 -32.53 -6.21 7.51
C ALA A 21 -32.77 -7.09 8.76
N LEU A 22 -31.93 -6.96 9.79
CA LEU A 22 -32.09 -7.63 11.08
C LEU A 22 -33.35 -7.17 11.82
N GLU A 23 -33.60 -5.87 11.87
CA GLU A 23 -34.80 -5.30 12.51
C GLU A 23 -36.07 -5.79 11.83
N ALA A 24 -36.11 -5.78 10.49
CA ALA A 24 -37.24 -6.29 9.72
C ALA A 24 -37.53 -7.76 10.01
N LEU A 25 -36.50 -8.60 10.09
CA LEU A 25 -36.67 -10.04 10.33
C LEU A 25 -37.09 -10.34 11.79
N SER A 26 -36.63 -9.55 12.77
CA SER A 26 -36.96 -9.74 14.20
C SER A 26 -38.43 -9.52 14.52
N THR A 27 -39.17 -8.83 13.66
CA THR A 27 -40.61 -8.59 13.80
C THR A 27 -41.49 -9.75 13.31
N VAL A 28 -40.92 -10.73 12.58
CA VAL A 28 -41.71 -11.72 11.81
C VAL A 28 -41.51 -13.16 12.30
N THR A 29 -40.37 -13.54 12.88
CA THR A 29 -40.07 -14.94 13.25
C THR A 29 -39.14 -15.06 14.48
N PRO A 30 -39.22 -16.17 15.25
CA PRO A 30 -38.28 -16.42 16.34
C PRO A 30 -36.85 -16.56 15.79
N VAL A 31 -35.89 -16.13 16.60
CA VAL A 31 -34.44 -16.05 16.31
C VAL A 31 -33.97 -17.30 15.55
N THR A 32 -33.72 -17.14 14.25
CA THR A 32 -33.10 -18.17 13.40
C THR A 32 -31.58 -18.05 13.47
N SER A 33 -30.84 -19.10 13.12
CA SER A 33 -29.37 -19.06 12.99
C SER A 33 -28.88 -17.92 12.08
N THR A 34 -29.68 -17.54 11.08
CA THR A 34 -29.41 -16.40 10.19
C THR A 34 -29.38 -15.05 10.94
N HIS A 35 -30.28 -14.85 11.91
CA HIS A 35 -30.28 -13.63 12.73
C HIS A 35 -29.04 -13.55 13.62
N GLU A 36 -28.69 -14.66 14.28
CA GLU A 36 -27.52 -14.70 15.16
C GLU A 36 -26.23 -14.43 14.38
N ASN A 37 -26.10 -14.99 13.17
CA ASN A 37 -24.96 -14.77 12.29
C ASN A 37 -24.87 -13.30 11.81
N ALA A 38 -26.00 -12.69 11.45
CA ALA A 38 -26.01 -11.29 11.01
C ALA A 38 -25.74 -10.32 12.19
N LEU A 39 -26.26 -10.59 13.39
CA LEU A 39 -25.96 -9.80 14.58
C LEU A 39 -24.49 -9.93 15.00
N ALA A 40 -23.95 -11.15 14.95
CA ALA A 40 -22.54 -11.41 15.21
C ALA A 40 -21.64 -10.64 14.23
N TYR A 41 -22.00 -10.59 12.96
CA TYR A 41 -21.27 -9.80 11.95
C TYR A 41 -21.29 -8.30 12.24
N VAL A 42 -22.46 -7.72 12.52
CA VAL A 42 -22.56 -6.29 12.85
C VAL A 42 -21.76 -5.97 14.11
N GLY A 43 -21.83 -6.84 15.12
CA GLY A 43 -21.01 -6.74 16.34
C GLY A 43 -19.52 -6.82 16.04
N TYR A 44 -19.11 -7.70 15.12
CA TYR A 44 -17.73 -7.84 14.68
C TYR A 44 -17.22 -6.56 14.02
N LEU A 45 -17.95 -6.02 13.03
CA LEU A 45 -17.61 -4.76 12.38
C LEU A 45 -17.50 -3.61 13.39
N ALA A 46 -18.42 -3.54 14.36
CA ALA A 46 -18.42 -2.52 15.42
C ALA A 46 -17.21 -2.61 16.35
N SER A 47 -16.60 -3.79 16.47
CA SER A 47 -15.45 -4.04 17.34
C SER A 47 -14.10 -3.73 16.69
N LEU A 48 -14.06 -3.53 15.37
CA LEU A 48 -12.81 -3.28 14.64
C LEU A 48 -12.28 -1.86 14.86
N PRO A 49 -10.95 -1.68 14.90
CA PRO A 49 -10.32 -0.39 15.11
C PRO A 49 -10.20 0.40 13.80
N TRP A 50 -11.31 0.89 13.23
CA TRP A 50 -11.30 1.53 11.90
C TRP A 50 -10.44 2.80 11.79
N ASN A 51 -10.34 3.58 12.86
CA ASN A 51 -9.61 4.86 12.88
C ASN A 51 -8.79 5.08 14.15
N ARG A 52 -8.51 4.02 14.90
CA ARG A 52 -7.76 4.10 16.17
C ARG A 52 -6.27 3.95 15.91
N THR A 53 -5.58 5.08 15.73
CA THR A 53 -4.12 5.12 15.61
C THR A 53 -3.48 5.64 16.89
N ALA A 54 -2.17 5.42 17.06
CA ALA A 54 -1.39 6.09 18.10
C ALA A 54 -1.50 7.62 17.94
N ALA A 55 -1.66 8.32 19.07
CA ALA A 55 -1.86 9.77 19.08
C ALA A 55 -0.54 10.57 19.01
N HIS A 56 0.60 9.90 19.20
CA HIS A 56 1.90 10.54 19.40
C HIS A 56 2.80 10.38 18.18
N LYS A 57 3.62 11.41 17.93
CA LYS A 57 4.67 11.36 16.91
C LYS A 57 5.70 10.27 17.29
N PRO A 58 6.08 9.39 16.37
CA PRO A 58 6.99 8.29 16.65
C PRO A 58 8.39 8.77 17.10
N ASP A 59 8.91 8.18 18.17
CA ASP A 59 10.25 8.47 18.70
C ASP A 59 11.34 7.74 17.88
N LEU A 60 11.71 8.35 16.76
CA LEU A 60 12.76 7.82 15.89
C LEU A 60 14.16 7.86 16.52
N GLN A 61 14.41 8.75 17.47
CA GLN A 61 15.70 8.81 18.17
C GLN A 61 15.85 7.65 19.15
N GLY A 62 14.76 7.32 19.87
CA GLY A 62 14.70 6.12 20.69
C GLY A 62 14.94 4.85 19.87
N VAL A 63 14.33 4.76 18.68
CA VAL A 63 14.54 3.62 17.78
C VAL A 63 15.99 3.53 17.32
N GLU A 64 16.59 4.64 16.90
CA GLU A 64 18.01 4.68 16.50
C GLU A 64 18.94 4.17 17.60
N LYS A 65 18.67 4.54 18.87
CA LYS A 65 19.44 4.04 20.01
C LYS A 65 19.33 2.51 20.16
N ILE A 66 18.12 1.96 20.10
CA ILE A 66 17.89 0.51 20.19
C ILE A 66 18.60 -0.23 19.06
N LEU A 67 18.52 0.32 17.84
CA LEU A 67 19.18 -0.25 16.67
C LEU A 67 20.69 -0.24 16.80
N ASN A 68 21.28 0.83 17.35
CA ASN A 68 22.73 0.90 17.61
C ASN A 68 23.22 -0.14 18.62
N GLU A 69 22.36 -0.55 19.56
CA GLU A 69 22.68 -1.56 20.57
C GLU A 69 22.51 -3.00 20.05
N HIS A 70 21.52 -3.25 19.18
CA HIS A 70 21.11 -4.61 18.81
C HIS A 70 21.43 -5.02 17.37
N VAL A 71 21.68 -4.07 16.47
CA VAL A 71 21.95 -4.32 15.04
C VAL A 71 23.37 -3.87 14.71
N ARG A 72 24.24 -4.83 14.41
CA ARG A 72 25.68 -4.56 14.17
C ARG A 72 25.91 -3.80 12.87
N ASP A 73 25.25 -4.23 11.80
CA ASP A 73 25.45 -3.68 10.46
C ASP A 73 24.84 -2.27 10.35
N SER A 74 25.64 -1.29 9.94
CA SER A 74 25.17 0.09 9.78
C SER A 74 24.19 0.24 8.61
N GLY A 75 24.34 -0.56 7.55
CA GLY A 75 23.41 -0.59 6.43
C GLY A 75 22.01 -1.06 6.85
N SER A 76 21.94 -2.16 7.61
CA SER A 76 20.72 -2.68 8.23
C SER A 76 20.03 -1.64 9.11
N ARG A 77 20.79 -0.90 9.93
CA ARG A 77 20.24 0.17 10.78
C ARG A 77 19.60 1.29 9.96
N GLU A 78 20.32 1.80 8.96
CA GLU A 78 19.80 2.88 8.11
C GLU A 78 18.55 2.45 7.34
N LYS A 79 18.51 1.20 6.84
CA LYS A 79 17.32 0.66 6.17
C LYS A 79 16.09 0.63 7.08
N ILE A 80 16.25 0.17 8.32
CA ILE A 80 15.14 0.17 9.29
C ILE A 80 14.70 1.62 9.56
N LEU A 81 15.63 2.54 9.78
CA LEU A 81 15.32 3.94 10.05
C LEU A 81 14.65 4.62 8.85
N GLU A 82 15.11 4.38 7.62
CA GLU A 82 14.53 4.90 6.39
C GLU A 82 13.09 4.39 6.20
N HIS A 83 12.87 3.09 6.40
CA HIS A 83 11.53 2.49 6.37
C HIS A 83 10.60 3.12 7.41
N LEU A 84 11.07 3.25 8.66
CA LEU A 84 10.27 3.83 9.73
C LEU A 84 10.05 5.33 9.54
N ARG A 85 11.01 6.09 8.99
CA ARG A 85 10.84 7.51 8.62
C ARG A 85 9.75 7.68 7.56
N GLY A 86 9.75 6.82 6.53
CA GLY A 86 8.71 6.78 5.51
C GLY A 86 7.31 6.50 6.07
N LYS A 87 7.23 5.70 7.14
CA LYS A 87 5.98 5.39 7.88
C LYS A 87 5.62 6.40 8.98
N SER A 88 6.59 7.15 9.48
CA SER A 88 6.48 8.09 10.61
C SER A 88 6.07 9.49 10.20
N SER A 89 6.21 9.83 8.92
CA SER A 89 5.57 11.00 8.36
C SER A 89 4.09 10.66 8.20
N ASP A 90 3.27 11.14 9.13
CA ASP A 90 1.80 11.06 9.16
C ASP A 90 1.10 11.82 8.00
N THR A 91 1.67 11.75 6.81
CA THR A 91 1.04 12.10 5.55
C THR A 91 1.56 11.12 4.50
N TYR A 92 0.89 9.97 4.38
CA TYR A 92 0.91 9.22 3.12
C TYR A 92 0.33 10.16 2.05
N LYS A 93 1.21 10.87 1.37
CA LYS A 93 0.85 11.81 0.31
C LYS A 93 0.33 10.98 -0.87
N LYS A 94 -0.89 11.25 -1.31
CA LYS A 94 -1.41 10.69 -2.57
C LYS A 94 -0.38 10.95 -3.67
N PRO A 95 -0.08 9.97 -4.54
CA PRO A 95 0.87 10.19 -5.61
C PRO A 95 0.48 11.42 -6.41
N THR A 96 1.42 12.35 -6.54
CA THR A 96 1.21 13.63 -7.20
C THR A 96 1.62 13.49 -8.66
N ILE A 97 0.66 13.58 -9.58
CA ILE A 97 0.87 13.46 -11.02
C ILE A 97 0.81 14.86 -11.64
N LEU A 98 1.86 15.27 -12.34
CA LEU A 98 1.86 16.48 -13.16
C LEU A 98 1.40 16.13 -14.57
N VAL A 99 0.28 16.70 -15.01
CA VAL A 99 -0.22 16.60 -16.38
C VAL A 99 0.12 17.89 -17.13
N VAL A 100 0.73 17.77 -18.30
CA VAL A 100 1.16 18.88 -19.14
C VAL A 100 0.61 18.72 -20.54
N ASP A 101 -0.24 19.67 -20.95
CA ASP A 101 -0.86 19.69 -22.28
C ASP A 101 -1.29 21.14 -22.56
N ASP A 102 -1.01 21.65 -23.77
CA ASP A 102 -1.40 23.01 -24.18
C ASP A 102 -2.88 23.10 -24.60
N GLU A 103 -3.51 21.97 -24.91
CA GLU A 103 -4.94 21.87 -25.12
C GLU A 103 -5.68 21.72 -23.78
N ARG A 104 -6.34 22.79 -23.36
CA ARG A 104 -7.12 22.84 -22.10
C ARG A 104 -8.11 21.68 -21.93
N ILE A 105 -8.75 21.24 -23.01
CA ILE A 105 -9.73 20.15 -22.97
C ILE A 105 -9.06 18.80 -22.65
N ALA A 106 -7.91 18.52 -23.27
CA ALA A 106 -7.14 17.30 -23.01
C ALA A 106 -6.60 17.29 -21.58
N LEU A 107 -6.06 18.44 -21.13
CA LEU A 107 -5.58 18.65 -19.77
C LEU A 107 -6.66 18.37 -18.71
N GLU A 108 -7.86 18.96 -18.86
CA GLU A 108 -9.00 18.77 -17.95
C GLU A 108 -9.51 17.32 -17.97
N SER A 109 -9.56 16.68 -19.15
CA SER A 109 -10.01 15.30 -19.29
C SER A 109 -9.06 14.32 -18.58
N LEU A 110 -7.74 14.47 -18.78
CA LEU A 110 -6.74 13.62 -18.14
C LEU A 110 -6.75 13.80 -16.62
N ALA A 111 -6.84 15.05 -16.15
CA ALA A 111 -6.93 15.35 -14.73
C ALA A 111 -8.15 14.67 -14.09
N TYR A 112 -9.33 14.78 -14.71
CA TYR A 112 -10.55 14.15 -14.21
C TYR A 112 -10.43 12.62 -14.09
N ILE A 113 -9.85 11.96 -15.11
CA ILE A 113 -9.64 10.50 -15.10
C ILE A 113 -8.72 10.08 -13.95
N LEU A 114 -7.63 10.81 -13.73
CA LEU A 114 -6.63 10.47 -12.71
C LEU A 114 -7.12 10.80 -11.28
N GLU A 115 -7.84 11.91 -11.09
CA GLU A 115 -8.45 12.25 -9.81
C GLU A 115 -9.51 11.21 -9.38
N LYS A 116 -10.24 10.63 -10.34
CA LYS A 116 -11.19 9.53 -10.09
C LYS A 116 -10.52 8.26 -9.56
N GLU A 117 -9.26 8.03 -9.91
CA GLU A 117 -8.45 6.91 -9.41
C GLU A 117 -7.67 7.27 -8.12
N ASP A 118 -8.08 8.34 -7.43
CA ASP A 118 -7.54 8.81 -6.13
C ASP A 118 -6.10 9.37 -6.18
N TYR A 119 -5.65 9.87 -7.34
CA TYR A 119 -4.37 10.58 -7.46
C TYR A 119 -4.50 12.09 -7.16
N THR A 120 -3.42 12.72 -6.68
CA THR A 120 -3.34 14.19 -6.64
C THR A 120 -2.85 14.67 -7.98
N VAL A 121 -3.63 15.51 -8.66
CA VAL A 121 -3.25 16.02 -9.99
C VAL A 121 -2.83 17.47 -9.91
N VAL A 122 -1.69 17.76 -10.51
CA VAL A 122 -1.21 19.12 -10.79
C VAL A 122 -1.25 19.27 -12.31
N THR A 123 -1.82 20.35 -12.82
CA THR A 123 -1.91 20.59 -14.26
C THR A 123 -0.92 21.67 -14.69
N ALA A 124 -0.48 21.69 -15.94
CA ALA A 124 0.28 22.79 -16.53
C ALA A 124 -0.08 22.94 -18.00
N GLY A 125 -0.35 24.17 -18.46
CA GLY A 125 -0.69 24.46 -19.85
C GLY A 125 0.51 24.69 -20.76
N SER A 126 1.73 24.62 -20.22
CA SER A 126 2.97 24.84 -20.98
C SER A 126 4.17 24.18 -20.32
N GLY A 127 5.23 23.94 -21.10
CA GLY A 127 6.48 23.39 -20.57
C GLY A 127 7.18 24.29 -19.54
N ASN A 128 7.10 25.62 -19.69
CA ASN A 128 7.66 26.56 -18.71
C ASN A 128 6.93 26.48 -17.37
N GLU A 129 5.61 26.39 -17.39
CA GLU A 129 4.79 26.23 -16.19
C GLU A 129 5.07 24.87 -15.53
N ALA A 130 5.21 23.80 -16.32
CA ALA A 130 5.58 22.47 -15.83
C ALA A 130 6.93 22.48 -15.10
N ILE A 131 7.94 23.14 -15.68
CA ILE A 131 9.27 23.27 -15.07
C ILE A 131 9.22 24.09 -13.77
N ALA A 132 8.40 25.13 -13.69
CA ALA A 132 8.20 25.88 -12.45
C ALA A 132 7.57 25.01 -11.37
N LYS A 133 6.52 24.26 -11.71
CA LYS A 133 5.83 23.34 -10.80
C LYS A 133 6.72 22.19 -10.31
N LEU A 134 7.61 21.67 -11.16
CA LEU A 134 8.64 20.70 -10.79
C LEU A 134 9.67 21.22 -9.76
N LYS A 135 9.81 22.53 -9.61
CA LYS A 135 10.69 23.15 -8.59
C LYS A 135 9.99 23.38 -7.25
N GLU A 136 8.68 23.63 -7.28
CA GLU A 136 7.90 24.00 -6.10
C GLU A 136 7.22 22.80 -5.43
N SER A 137 6.92 21.74 -6.20
CA SER A 137 6.15 20.59 -5.75
C SER A 137 6.90 19.27 -5.94
N ASP A 138 6.76 18.37 -4.96
CA ASP A 138 7.24 17.00 -5.07
C ASP A 138 6.27 16.18 -5.94
N ILE A 139 6.74 15.80 -7.14
CA ILE A 139 5.96 15.17 -8.21
C ILE A 139 6.42 13.72 -8.42
N ASP A 140 5.47 12.80 -8.41
CA ASP A 140 5.69 11.38 -8.55
C ASP A 140 5.85 10.95 -10.01
N LEU A 141 4.98 11.47 -10.85
CA LEU A 141 4.90 11.12 -12.26
C LEU A 141 4.57 12.36 -13.07
N VAL A 142 5.25 12.53 -14.20
CA VAL A 142 4.92 13.55 -15.20
C VAL A 142 4.27 12.85 -16.39
N ILE A 143 3.15 13.38 -16.86
CA ILE A 143 2.50 13.01 -18.11
C ILE A 143 2.52 14.25 -18.98
N THR A 144 3.16 14.21 -20.14
CA THR A 144 3.31 15.39 -21.00
C THR A 144 3.03 15.07 -22.45
N ASP A 145 2.41 16.01 -23.17
CA ASP A 145 2.43 15.96 -24.64
C ASP A 145 3.87 16.16 -25.16
N LEU A 146 4.21 15.51 -26.27
CA LEU A 146 5.53 15.59 -26.88
C LEU A 146 5.76 16.93 -27.58
N ILE A 147 4.72 17.45 -28.24
CA ILE A 147 4.79 18.65 -29.09
C ILE A 147 3.98 19.75 -28.41
N MET A 148 4.65 20.80 -27.92
CA MET A 148 3.99 21.95 -27.28
C MET A 148 4.77 23.23 -27.55
N GLY A 149 4.19 24.14 -28.35
CA GLY A 149 4.66 25.52 -28.53
C GLY A 149 6.18 25.76 -28.50
N GLU A 150 6.66 26.58 -27.55
CA GLU A 150 8.07 26.99 -27.43
C GLU A 150 8.97 26.01 -26.64
N VAL A 151 8.39 25.10 -25.86
CA VAL A 151 9.13 24.15 -25.00
C VAL A 151 8.53 22.75 -25.16
N ASP A 152 9.22 21.92 -25.93
CA ASP A 152 8.81 20.54 -26.19
C ASP A 152 8.87 19.65 -24.95
N GLY A 153 8.09 18.56 -24.94
CA GLY A 153 8.10 17.54 -23.89
C GLY A 153 9.50 16.91 -23.65
N THR A 154 10.40 17.02 -24.62
CA THR A 154 11.81 16.60 -24.49
C THR A 154 12.63 17.43 -23.49
N ALA A 155 12.32 18.72 -23.35
CA ALA A 155 12.95 19.58 -22.35
C ALA A 155 12.49 19.21 -20.93
N ILE A 156 11.21 18.87 -20.79
CA ILE A 156 10.62 18.42 -19.52
C ILE A 156 11.25 17.10 -19.08
N ILE A 157 11.48 16.15 -20.00
CA ILE A 157 12.20 14.89 -19.70
C ILE A 157 13.58 15.20 -19.10
N LYS A 158 14.38 16.03 -19.78
CA LYS A 158 15.75 16.36 -19.35
C LYS A 158 15.76 17.04 -17.98
N GLU A 159 14.90 18.03 -17.78
CA GLU A 159 14.83 18.77 -16.52
C GLU A 159 14.36 17.88 -15.36
N THR A 160 13.36 17.02 -15.62
CA THR A 160 12.84 16.07 -14.64
C THR A 160 13.92 15.09 -14.21
N ILE A 161 14.58 14.42 -15.17
CA ILE A 161 15.59 13.41 -14.87
C ILE A 161 16.84 14.01 -14.20
N SER A 162 17.24 15.22 -14.62
CA SER A 162 18.43 15.87 -14.05
C SER A 162 18.23 16.31 -12.60
N ARG A 163 17.01 16.65 -12.19
CA ARG A 163 16.72 17.18 -10.84
C ARG A 163 16.13 16.14 -9.92
N HIS A 164 15.26 15.29 -10.47
CA HIS A 164 14.48 14.29 -9.74
C HIS A 164 14.61 12.93 -10.43
N PRO A 165 15.73 12.21 -10.22
CA PRO A 165 16.02 10.94 -10.90
C PRO A 165 14.96 9.85 -10.68
N ASP A 166 14.22 9.95 -9.59
CA ASP A 166 13.18 9.00 -9.22
C ASP A 166 11.81 9.31 -9.83
N THR A 167 11.60 10.53 -10.36
CA THR A 167 10.36 10.93 -11.02
C THR A 167 10.28 10.31 -12.41
N ARG A 168 9.15 9.67 -12.70
CA ARG A 168 8.90 9.02 -14.00
C ARG A 168 8.24 9.98 -14.95
N VAL A 169 8.46 9.77 -16.25
CA VAL A 169 7.85 10.58 -17.31
C VAL A 169 7.16 9.67 -18.31
N ILE A 170 5.87 9.89 -18.55
CA ILE A 170 5.09 9.29 -19.63
C ILE A 170 4.82 10.36 -20.67
N MET A 171 5.02 10.01 -21.94
CA MET A 171 4.75 10.90 -23.07
C MET A 171 3.41 10.56 -23.69
N ILE A 172 2.62 11.55 -24.08
CA ILE A 172 1.46 11.38 -24.96
C ILE A 172 1.84 11.97 -26.33
N THR A 173 1.48 11.33 -27.44
CA THR A 173 1.83 11.83 -28.79
C THR A 173 0.79 11.46 -29.84
N GLY A 174 0.45 12.40 -30.72
CA GLY A 174 -0.46 12.18 -31.86
C GLY A 174 0.23 11.86 -33.20
N TYR A 175 1.56 11.95 -33.27
CA TYR A 175 2.36 11.64 -34.45
C TYR A 175 3.58 10.81 -34.04
N ALA A 176 3.34 9.64 -33.47
CA ALA A 176 4.41 8.73 -33.09
C ALA A 176 5.05 8.10 -34.34
N THR A 177 6.17 8.66 -34.81
CA THR A 177 7.09 7.84 -35.60
C THR A 177 7.85 6.93 -34.64
N VAL A 178 8.22 5.72 -35.08
CA VAL A 178 9.01 4.79 -34.25
C VAL A 178 10.28 5.47 -33.73
N ASP A 179 10.90 6.34 -34.52
CA ASP A 179 12.12 7.06 -34.17
C ASP A 179 11.92 8.05 -33.01
N THR A 180 10.82 8.81 -32.99
CA THR A 180 10.54 9.78 -31.92
C THR A 180 10.23 9.09 -30.59
N ALA A 181 9.49 7.98 -30.63
CA ALA A 181 9.22 7.15 -29.46
C ALA A 181 10.51 6.52 -28.89
N VAL A 182 11.37 5.98 -29.75
CA VAL A 182 12.67 5.40 -29.34
C VAL A 182 13.58 6.47 -28.75
N GLN A 183 13.59 7.68 -29.32
CA GLN A 183 14.38 8.79 -28.80
C GLN A 183 13.92 9.22 -27.40
N ALA A 184 12.60 9.32 -27.17
CA ALA A 184 12.05 9.67 -25.87
C ALA A 184 12.45 8.65 -24.78
N LEU A 185 12.38 7.36 -25.08
CA LEU A 185 12.83 6.30 -24.17
C LEU A 185 14.34 6.37 -23.88
N ARG A 186 15.17 6.63 -24.90
CA ARG A 186 16.62 6.83 -24.72
C ARG A 186 16.97 8.03 -23.86
N MET A 187 16.13 9.06 -23.89
CA MET A 187 16.27 10.24 -23.04
C MET A 187 15.84 9.98 -21.59
N GLY A 188 15.27 8.80 -21.30
CA GLY A 188 14.89 8.35 -19.97
C GLY A 188 13.41 8.50 -19.65
N ALA A 189 12.55 8.75 -20.64
CA ALA A 189 11.12 8.56 -20.46
C ALA A 189 10.82 7.11 -20.08
N PHE A 190 9.85 6.92 -19.19
CA PHE A 190 9.43 5.60 -18.73
C PHE A 190 8.60 4.88 -19.79
N HIS A 191 7.66 5.59 -20.40
CA HIS A 191 6.77 5.05 -21.43
C HIS A 191 6.20 6.14 -22.34
N TYR A 192 5.50 5.75 -23.40
CA TYR A 192 4.74 6.66 -24.26
C TYR A 192 3.37 6.06 -24.59
N ILE A 193 2.38 6.92 -24.84
CA ILE A 193 1.00 6.60 -25.18
C ILE A 193 0.64 7.32 -26.47
N GLU A 194 0.01 6.61 -27.40
CA GLU A 194 -0.45 7.16 -28.67
C GLU A 194 -1.84 7.83 -28.52
N LYS A 195 -2.04 9.02 -29.12
CA LYS A 195 -3.36 9.65 -29.24
C LYS A 195 -4.15 8.92 -30.35
N PRO A 196 -5.45 8.63 -30.17
CA PRO A 196 -6.29 9.02 -29.03
C PRO A 196 -6.03 8.17 -27.78
N VAL A 197 -5.89 8.83 -26.63
CA VAL A 197 -5.56 8.19 -25.35
C VAL A 197 -6.72 7.31 -24.89
N ARG A 198 -6.47 6.01 -24.77
CA ARG A 198 -7.41 5.06 -24.18
C ARG A 198 -7.23 5.05 -22.65
N VAL A 199 -8.34 5.05 -21.92
CA VAL A 199 -8.34 5.10 -20.45
C VAL A 199 -7.56 3.93 -19.85
N ASP A 200 -7.77 2.70 -20.34
CA ASP A 200 -7.08 1.51 -19.83
C ASP A 200 -5.57 1.58 -20.03
N ASP A 201 -5.11 2.08 -21.18
CA ASP A 201 -3.69 2.20 -21.52
C ASP A 201 -3.02 3.29 -20.67
N LEU A 202 -3.72 4.41 -20.42
CA LEU A 202 -3.28 5.45 -19.51
C LEU A 202 -3.13 4.92 -18.08
N LEU A 203 -4.17 4.29 -17.54
CA LEU A 203 -4.17 3.82 -16.16
C LEU A 203 -3.17 2.70 -15.92
N SER A 204 -3.03 1.77 -16.86
CA SER A 204 -2.02 0.71 -16.78
C SER A 204 -0.60 1.29 -16.81
N SER A 205 -0.32 2.23 -17.72
CA SER A 205 0.98 2.90 -17.82
C SER A 205 1.32 3.70 -16.56
N VAL A 206 0.35 4.44 -16.01
CA VAL A 206 0.50 5.19 -14.75
C VAL A 206 0.78 4.25 -13.58
N LYS A 207 0.01 3.16 -13.47
CA LYS A 207 0.19 2.15 -12.41
C LYS A 207 1.58 1.50 -12.53
N ASP A 208 2.05 1.18 -13.72
CA ASP A 208 3.38 0.62 -13.94
C ASP A 208 4.51 1.60 -13.64
N ALA A 209 4.35 2.87 -14.03
CA ALA A 209 5.33 3.92 -13.76
C ALA A 209 5.45 4.21 -12.27
N LEU A 210 4.31 4.40 -11.59
CA LEU A 210 4.28 4.61 -10.14
C LEU A 210 4.77 3.37 -9.41
N ARG A 211 4.37 2.15 -9.83
CA ARG A 211 4.93 0.91 -9.30
C ARG A 211 6.44 0.96 -9.42
N LYS A 212 7.01 1.28 -10.59
CA LYS A 212 8.47 1.35 -10.76
C LYS A 212 9.14 2.48 -9.98
N LYS A 213 8.49 3.63 -9.80
CA LYS A 213 8.97 4.72 -8.92
C LYS A 213 9.05 4.24 -7.47
N TYR A 214 7.96 3.73 -6.94
CA TYR A 214 7.88 3.18 -5.59
C TYR A 214 8.60 1.83 -5.44
N SER A 215 9.00 1.17 -6.53
CA SER A 215 9.92 0.03 -6.51
C SER A 215 11.39 0.47 -6.50
N ASN A 216 11.73 1.61 -7.14
CA ASN A 216 13.08 2.19 -7.08
C ASN A 216 13.30 2.98 -5.78
N GLY A 217 12.23 3.53 -5.18
CA GLY A 217 12.19 3.95 -3.78
C GLY A 217 12.02 2.74 -2.86
N LYS A 218 13.09 1.97 -2.68
CA LYS A 218 13.34 1.00 -1.61
C LYS A 218 12.11 0.44 -0.85
N ARG A 219 11.67 -0.74 -1.29
CA ARG A 219 11.32 -1.91 -0.45
C ARG A 219 10.55 -1.60 0.84
N ASN A 220 9.23 -1.61 0.73
CA ASN A 220 8.31 -1.09 1.74
C ASN A 220 7.86 -2.10 2.81
N VAL A 221 8.52 -3.25 2.93
CA VAL A 221 8.32 -4.18 4.04
C VAL A 221 9.68 -4.70 4.51
N LEU A 222 9.97 -4.55 5.79
CA LEU A 222 11.22 -5.04 6.36
C LEU A 222 11.20 -6.56 6.47
N CYS A 223 12.29 -7.21 6.09
CA CYS A 223 12.52 -8.63 6.32
C CYS A 223 13.75 -8.81 7.21
N PHE A 224 13.56 -9.23 8.45
CA PHE A 224 14.66 -9.55 9.35
C PHE A 224 15.19 -10.95 9.01
N GLU A 225 16.44 -11.01 8.56
CA GLU A 225 17.19 -12.24 8.29
C GLU A 225 18.13 -12.51 9.47
N GLY A 226 18.05 -13.72 10.04
CA GLY A 226 18.90 -14.12 11.17
C GLY A 226 18.51 -15.48 11.74
N GLN A 227 19.47 -16.16 12.39
CA GLN A 227 19.27 -17.53 12.90
C GLN A 227 18.50 -17.60 14.23
N SER A 228 18.45 -16.52 15.01
CA SER A 228 17.68 -16.48 16.26
C SER A 228 16.36 -15.77 16.06
N ARG A 229 15.28 -16.56 16.06
CA ARG A 229 13.90 -16.05 16.02
C ARG A 229 13.60 -15.18 17.23
N GLU A 230 14.13 -15.53 18.40
CA GLU A 230 13.96 -14.77 19.65
C GLU A 230 14.53 -13.36 19.53
N ALA A 231 15.73 -13.22 18.94
CA ALA A 231 16.36 -11.93 18.73
C ALA A 231 15.56 -11.05 17.75
N GLN A 232 15.06 -11.63 16.67
CA GLN A 232 14.19 -10.95 15.71
C GLN A 232 12.92 -10.41 16.40
N ILE A 233 12.21 -11.28 17.12
CA ILE A 233 10.97 -10.93 17.82
C ILE A 233 11.22 -9.86 18.88
N SER A 234 12.29 -10.00 19.65
CA SER A 234 12.69 -9.01 20.66
C SER A 234 12.90 -7.63 20.03
N LEU A 235 13.62 -7.57 18.90
CA LEU A 235 13.83 -6.32 18.18
C LEU A 235 12.51 -5.70 17.69
N GLY A 236 11.62 -6.49 17.10
CA GLY A 236 10.29 -6.03 16.67
C GLY A 236 9.47 -5.45 17.82
N LYS A 237 9.48 -6.12 18.98
CA LYS A 237 8.81 -5.63 20.21
C LYS A 237 9.40 -4.32 20.71
N MET A 238 10.72 -4.19 20.72
CA MET A 238 11.40 -2.95 21.13
C MET A 238 11.07 -1.78 20.19
N ILE A 239 11.04 -2.03 18.87
CA ILE A 239 10.61 -1.03 17.88
C ILE A 239 9.17 -0.60 18.17
N ALA A 240 8.24 -1.55 18.30
CA ALA A 240 6.84 -1.26 18.57
C ALA A 240 6.64 -0.44 19.86
N SER A 241 7.30 -0.84 20.96
CA SER A 241 7.24 -0.13 22.23
C SER A 241 7.76 1.30 22.15
N THR A 242 8.76 1.55 21.31
CA THR A 242 9.36 2.89 21.15
C THR A 242 8.51 3.78 20.25
N LEU A 243 7.79 3.19 19.29
CA LEU A 243 6.84 3.88 18.44
C LEU A 243 5.48 4.12 19.11
N ASP A 244 5.30 3.72 20.38
CA ASP A 244 4.02 3.75 21.10
C ASP A 244 2.89 2.98 20.35
N ARG A 245 3.28 1.89 19.66
CA ARG A 245 2.37 1.06 18.86
C ARG A 245 2.20 -0.31 19.50
N LYS A 246 1.01 -0.91 19.30
CA LYS A 246 0.77 -2.29 19.70
C LYS A 246 1.64 -3.24 18.88
N PHE A 247 2.14 -4.28 19.52
CA PHE A 247 2.90 -5.35 18.87
C PHE A 247 2.00 -6.57 18.68
N VAL A 248 1.95 -7.09 17.46
CA VAL A 248 1.25 -8.32 17.09
C VAL A 248 2.23 -9.24 16.39
N SER A 249 2.15 -10.53 16.68
CA SER A 249 2.98 -11.56 16.05
C SER A 249 2.09 -12.68 15.52
N ILE A 250 2.37 -13.12 14.29
CA ILE A 250 1.71 -14.24 13.64
C ILE A 250 2.78 -15.21 13.16
N SER A 251 2.71 -16.45 13.62
CA SER A 251 3.57 -17.52 13.11
C SER A 251 3.05 -18.03 11.78
N LEU A 252 3.76 -17.75 10.68
CA LEU A 252 3.35 -18.21 9.34
C LEU A 252 3.43 -19.74 9.22
N SER A 253 4.25 -20.40 10.03
CA SER A 253 4.36 -21.86 10.03
C SER A 253 3.10 -22.59 10.53
N GLU A 254 2.21 -21.89 11.22
CA GLU A 254 0.93 -22.45 11.67
C GLU A 254 -0.13 -22.38 10.57
N ILE A 255 0.10 -21.56 9.55
CA ILE A 255 -0.86 -21.22 8.52
C ILE A 255 -0.68 -22.16 7.34
N ARG A 256 -1.74 -22.89 6.98
CA ARG A 256 -1.68 -23.87 5.89
C ARG A 256 -2.40 -23.44 4.63
N GLU A 257 -3.29 -22.45 4.72
CA GLU A 257 -4.10 -21.99 3.60
C GLU A 257 -4.46 -20.50 3.68
N GLU A 258 -4.96 -19.95 2.58
CA GLU A 258 -5.25 -18.52 2.45
C GLU A 258 -6.40 -18.06 3.36
N SER A 259 -7.42 -18.90 3.55
CA SER A 259 -8.58 -18.63 4.42
C SER A 259 -8.16 -18.31 5.86
N GLU A 260 -7.10 -18.94 6.36
CA GLU A 260 -6.59 -18.66 7.70
C GLU A 260 -6.03 -17.23 7.83
N LEU A 261 -5.47 -16.66 6.77
CA LEU A 261 -4.96 -15.28 6.76
C LEU A 261 -6.03 -14.24 6.41
N CYS A 262 -6.84 -14.53 5.40
CA CYS A 262 -7.74 -13.58 4.74
C CYS A 262 -9.24 -13.89 4.95
N GLY A 263 -9.55 -14.87 5.79
CA GLY A 263 -10.92 -15.25 6.13
C GLY A 263 -11.59 -16.12 5.07
N LEU A 264 -12.74 -16.66 5.47
CA LEU A 264 -13.64 -17.45 4.63
C LEU A 264 -15.01 -16.75 4.57
N GLY A 265 -15.65 -16.79 3.39
CA GLY A 265 -16.85 -16.01 3.14
C GLY A 265 -18.03 -16.40 4.01
N ARG A 266 -18.88 -15.45 4.38
CA ARG A 266 -20.07 -15.68 5.26
C ARG A 266 -21.11 -16.65 4.70
N ALA A 267 -21.08 -16.91 3.39
CA ALA A 267 -21.96 -17.88 2.75
C ALA A 267 -21.48 -19.33 2.88
N GLU A 268 -20.25 -19.53 3.40
CA GLU A 268 -19.62 -20.84 3.51
C GLU A 268 -19.88 -21.48 4.88
N GLU A 269 -19.91 -22.82 4.96
CA GLU A 269 -20.28 -23.56 6.18
C GLU A 269 -19.37 -23.27 7.38
N SER A 270 -18.09 -23.02 7.13
CA SER A 270 -17.07 -22.73 8.14
C SER A 270 -16.61 -21.28 8.10
N ALA A 271 -17.50 -20.33 7.81
CA ALA A 271 -17.17 -18.91 7.73
C ALA A 271 -16.45 -18.39 8.99
N HIS A 272 -15.30 -17.77 8.81
CA HIS A 272 -14.53 -17.16 9.89
C HIS A 272 -13.72 -15.97 9.36
N PRO A 273 -13.46 -14.95 10.20
CA PRO A 273 -12.51 -13.90 9.84
C PRO A 273 -11.09 -14.45 9.74
N GLY A 274 -10.27 -13.80 8.93
CA GLY A 274 -8.85 -14.10 8.80
C GLY A 274 -8.05 -13.59 9.99
N ARG A 275 -6.88 -14.22 10.22
CA ARG A 275 -6.00 -13.90 11.35
C ARG A 275 -5.51 -12.45 11.33
N ILE A 276 -5.34 -11.84 10.16
CA ILE A 276 -4.94 -10.43 10.05
C ILE A 276 -5.96 -9.52 10.72
N ILE A 277 -7.25 -9.67 10.39
CA ILE A 277 -8.32 -8.84 10.95
C ILE A 277 -8.57 -9.19 12.41
N ASP A 278 -8.53 -10.47 12.77
CA ASP A 278 -8.83 -10.87 14.13
C ASP A 278 -7.75 -10.39 15.12
N GLU A 279 -6.49 -10.38 14.71
CA GLU A 279 -5.41 -9.81 15.52
C GLU A 279 -5.48 -8.27 15.62
N LEU A 280 -5.93 -7.57 14.57
CA LEU A 280 -6.21 -6.12 14.64
C LEU A 280 -7.32 -5.82 15.66
N ARG A 281 -8.39 -6.61 15.63
CA ARG A 281 -9.49 -6.54 16.59
C ARG A 281 -8.99 -6.74 18.01
N CYS A 282 -8.19 -7.78 18.25
CA CYS A 282 -7.62 -8.10 19.56
C CYS A 282 -6.64 -7.01 20.05
N ALA A 283 -5.81 -6.46 19.15
CA ALA A 283 -4.91 -5.36 19.47
C ALA A 283 -5.64 -4.04 19.77
N GLY A 284 -6.84 -3.86 19.18
CA GLY A 284 -7.67 -2.67 19.35
C GLY A 284 -7.07 -1.40 18.72
N ALA A 285 -6.15 -1.55 17.76
CA ALA A 285 -5.44 -0.48 17.08
C ALA A 285 -5.35 -0.75 15.57
N ALA A 286 -5.39 0.31 14.76
CA ALA A 286 -5.34 0.31 13.29
C ALA A 286 -3.91 0.39 12.74
N ASP A 287 -2.96 0.83 13.57
CA ASP A 287 -1.56 1.06 13.22
C ASP A 287 -0.50 0.21 13.97
N PRO A 288 -0.79 -1.05 14.37
CA PRO A 288 0.18 -1.88 15.07
C PRO A 288 1.42 -2.21 14.24
N VAL A 289 2.45 -2.68 14.92
CA VAL A 289 3.58 -3.39 14.32
C VAL A 289 3.22 -4.87 14.24
N PHE A 290 3.00 -5.37 13.03
CA PHE A 290 2.74 -6.77 12.74
C PHE A 290 4.05 -7.48 12.39
N MET A 291 4.33 -8.56 13.11
CA MET A 291 5.47 -9.43 12.85
C MET A 291 5.01 -10.75 12.27
N LEU A 292 5.34 -11.02 11.01
CA LEU A 292 5.03 -12.27 10.32
C LEU A 292 6.24 -13.20 10.37
N GLU A 293 6.15 -14.25 11.18
CA GLU A 293 7.32 -15.02 11.57
C GLU A 293 7.51 -16.30 10.75
N GLY A 294 8.76 -16.57 10.36
CA GLY A 294 9.16 -17.87 9.79
C GLY A 294 8.70 -18.10 8.35
N LEU A 295 8.85 -17.08 7.49
CA LEU A 295 8.45 -17.15 6.08
C LEU A 295 9.08 -18.32 5.32
N ASP A 296 10.35 -18.62 5.61
CA ASP A 296 11.13 -19.68 4.98
C ASP A 296 10.57 -21.09 5.25
N ALA A 297 10.06 -21.32 6.47
CA ALA A 297 9.43 -22.58 6.84
C ALA A 297 8.02 -22.70 6.25
N ALA A 298 7.23 -21.62 6.35
CA ALA A 298 5.83 -21.59 5.94
C ALA A 298 5.64 -21.85 4.43
N SER A 299 6.56 -21.34 3.61
CA SER A 299 6.46 -21.43 2.14
C SER A 299 6.46 -22.88 1.62
N ARG A 300 6.96 -23.86 2.40
CA ARG A 300 7.03 -25.27 1.99
C ARG A 300 5.75 -26.05 2.30
N ASP A 301 5.05 -25.70 3.38
CA ASP A 301 3.92 -26.45 3.92
C ASP A 301 2.55 -25.83 3.53
N PHE A 302 2.57 -24.64 2.93
CA PHE A 302 1.37 -23.90 2.54
C PHE A 302 0.72 -24.47 1.28
N ARG A 303 -0.62 -24.59 1.29
CA ARG A 303 -1.41 -25.00 0.12
C ARG A 303 -1.67 -23.79 -0.77
N GLY A 304 -1.03 -23.77 -1.93
CA GLY A 304 -1.13 -22.68 -2.90
C GLY A 304 0.11 -21.80 -2.89
N ASP A 305 -0.05 -20.52 -3.19
CA ASP A 305 1.06 -19.56 -3.28
C ASP A 305 1.02 -18.54 -2.14
N LEU A 306 1.74 -18.86 -1.05
CA LEU A 306 1.88 -17.97 0.11
C LEU A 306 2.48 -16.61 -0.27
N ALA A 307 3.41 -16.57 -1.22
CA ALA A 307 4.07 -15.33 -1.62
C ALA A 307 3.06 -14.36 -2.24
N SER A 308 2.20 -14.85 -3.13
CA SER A 308 1.12 -14.04 -3.72
C SER A 308 0.09 -13.57 -2.69
N VAL A 309 -0.29 -14.43 -1.74
CA VAL A 309 -1.19 -14.06 -0.64
C VAL A 309 -0.58 -12.95 0.20
N LEU A 310 0.66 -13.12 0.64
CA LEU A 310 1.37 -12.12 1.44
C LEU A 310 1.51 -10.81 0.69
N VAL A 311 1.85 -10.81 -0.60
CA VAL A 311 1.91 -9.59 -1.42
C VAL A 311 0.57 -8.84 -1.40
N ASN A 312 -0.58 -9.52 -1.40
CA ASN A 312 -1.88 -8.85 -1.30
C ASN A 312 -2.12 -8.21 0.08
N VAL A 313 -1.57 -8.80 1.13
CA VAL A 313 -1.73 -8.34 2.52
C VAL A 313 -0.74 -7.21 2.87
N ILE A 314 0.54 -7.38 2.56
CA ILE A 314 1.61 -6.52 3.10
C ILE A 314 2.10 -5.46 2.10
N ALA A 315 1.85 -5.61 0.80
CA ALA A 315 2.36 -4.65 -0.18
C ALA A 315 1.59 -3.32 -0.07
N PRO A 316 2.27 -2.17 0.03
CA PRO A 316 1.61 -0.88 0.25
C PRO A 316 0.60 -0.48 -0.83
N LEU A 317 0.80 -0.93 -2.08
CA LEU A 317 -0.13 -0.62 -3.17
C LEU A 317 -1.41 -1.45 -3.12
N LYS A 318 -1.43 -2.54 -2.34
CA LYS A 318 -2.58 -3.46 -2.24
C LYS A 318 -3.26 -3.38 -0.87
N ASN A 319 -2.50 -3.09 0.18
CA ASN A 319 -2.96 -3.18 1.55
C ASN A 319 -3.96 -2.08 1.98
N ARG A 320 -4.13 -1.00 1.19
CA ARG A 320 -5.14 0.05 1.43
C ARG A 320 -6.57 -0.43 1.25
N ASN A 321 -6.78 -1.36 0.33
CA ASN A 321 -8.08 -1.96 0.04
C ASN A 321 -8.02 -3.47 0.32
N PHE A 322 -7.42 -3.85 1.46
CA PHE A 322 -7.39 -5.25 1.84
C PHE A 322 -8.81 -5.72 2.15
N THR A 323 -9.27 -6.76 1.45
CA THR A 323 -10.60 -7.33 1.64
C THR A 323 -10.46 -8.72 2.25
N ASP A 324 -10.85 -8.83 3.51
CA ASP A 324 -11.07 -10.13 4.14
C ASP A 324 -12.39 -10.71 3.66
N ARG A 325 -12.40 -12.00 3.29
CA ARG A 325 -13.58 -12.67 2.68
C ARG A 325 -14.78 -12.71 3.62
N TYR A 326 -14.54 -12.79 4.93
CA TYR A 326 -15.61 -12.77 5.91
C TYR A 326 -16.20 -11.37 6.07
N LEU A 327 -15.33 -10.35 6.09
CA LEU A 327 -15.74 -8.96 6.23
C LEU A 327 -16.51 -8.48 5.00
N ASP A 328 -16.04 -8.84 3.81
CA ASP A 328 -16.57 -8.44 2.51
C ASP A 328 -16.68 -6.91 2.34
N VAL A 329 -15.78 -6.19 3.03
CA VAL A 329 -15.60 -4.74 2.95
C VAL A 329 -14.10 -4.43 3.01
N PRO A 330 -13.63 -3.36 2.34
CA PRO A 330 -12.22 -2.99 2.38
C PRO A 330 -11.83 -2.49 3.78
N PHE A 331 -10.66 -2.93 4.26
CA PHE A 331 -9.99 -2.45 5.45
C PHE A 331 -8.62 -1.87 5.08
N ASP A 332 -8.30 -0.67 5.58
CA ASP A 332 -7.03 -0.01 5.28
C ASP A 332 -5.93 -0.48 6.23
N LEU A 333 -4.98 -1.26 5.70
CA LEU A 333 -3.80 -1.73 6.43
C LEU A 333 -2.56 -0.85 6.20
N SER A 334 -2.67 0.29 5.53
CA SER A 334 -1.51 1.14 5.20
C SER A 334 -0.81 1.72 6.43
N HIS A 335 -1.54 1.91 7.53
CA HIS A 335 -1.00 2.37 8.81
C HIS A 335 -0.27 1.28 9.61
N VAL A 336 -0.49 0.01 9.27
CA VAL A 336 0.20 -1.13 9.87
C VAL A 336 1.66 -1.15 9.38
N ILE A 337 2.58 -1.40 10.31
CA ILE A 337 3.98 -1.66 10.00
C ILE A 337 4.17 -3.17 9.96
N PHE A 338 4.36 -3.73 8.77
CA PHE A 338 4.67 -5.14 8.60
C PHE A 338 6.19 -5.37 8.66
N ILE A 339 6.58 -6.34 9.47
CA ILE A 339 7.94 -6.88 9.56
C ILE A 339 7.84 -8.38 9.33
N VAL A 340 8.55 -8.90 8.34
CA VAL A 340 8.63 -10.33 8.06
C VAL A 340 9.92 -10.87 8.67
N THR A 341 9.92 -12.12 9.14
CA THR A 341 11.15 -12.80 9.55
C THR A 341 11.43 -14.04 8.73
N ALA A 342 12.71 -14.31 8.52
CA ALA A 342 13.20 -15.54 7.93
C ALA A 342 14.55 -15.93 8.54
N ASN A 343 14.84 -17.23 8.58
CA ASN A 343 16.20 -17.67 8.95
C ASN A 343 17.21 -17.39 7.82
N SER A 344 16.76 -17.54 6.57
CA SER A 344 17.56 -17.32 5.36
C SER A 344 16.67 -16.71 4.27
N ALA A 345 17.08 -15.57 3.73
CA ALA A 345 16.36 -14.90 2.66
C ALA A 345 16.67 -15.47 1.27
N LYS A 346 17.60 -16.43 1.15
CA LYS A 346 18.03 -17.02 -0.14
C LYS A 346 16.89 -17.72 -0.89
N ASP A 347 15.93 -18.28 -0.17
CA ASP A 347 14.85 -19.07 -0.75
C ASP A 347 13.61 -18.22 -1.09
N ILE A 348 13.62 -16.92 -0.76
CA ILE A 348 12.49 -16.02 -1.02
C ILE A 348 12.54 -15.56 -2.48
N GLN A 349 11.62 -16.08 -3.29
CA GLN A 349 11.51 -15.74 -4.70
C GLN A 349 10.54 -14.56 -4.95
N SER A 350 10.61 -13.97 -6.14
CA SER A 350 9.60 -13.02 -6.64
C SER A 350 8.24 -13.73 -6.75
N PRO A 351 7.11 -13.04 -6.50
CA PRO A 351 6.96 -11.58 -6.38
C PRO A 351 7.26 -11.00 -4.98
N LEU A 352 7.35 -11.84 -3.95
CA LEU A 352 7.53 -11.37 -2.57
C LEU A 352 8.94 -10.81 -2.33
N GLY A 353 9.97 -11.45 -2.87
CA GLY A 353 11.35 -10.95 -2.78
C GLY A 353 11.54 -9.54 -3.34
N ASP A 354 10.70 -9.11 -4.29
CA ASP A 354 10.79 -7.80 -4.94
C ASP A 354 10.32 -6.66 -4.02
N ILE A 355 9.48 -6.96 -3.02
CA ILE A 355 8.91 -5.97 -2.10
C ILE A 355 9.58 -5.93 -0.72
N LEU A 356 10.38 -6.95 -0.38
CA LEU A 356 11.06 -7.08 0.90
C LEU A 356 12.40 -6.35 0.94
N ASP A 357 12.68 -5.65 2.04
CA ASP A 357 14.04 -5.21 2.37
C ASP A 357 14.69 -6.12 3.39
N ILE A 358 15.64 -6.91 2.89
CA ILE A 358 16.41 -7.83 3.72
C ILE A 358 17.37 -7.02 4.59
N VAL A 359 17.18 -7.17 5.90
CA VAL A 359 17.97 -6.60 6.97
C VAL A 359 18.58 -7.75 7.75
N ARG A 360 19.90 -7.81 7.78
CA ARG A 360 20.64 -8.83 8.53
C ARG A 360 20.82 -8.38 9.96
N LEU A 361 20.43 -9.22 10.91
CA LEU A 361 20.57 -9.00 12.35
C LEU A 361 21.85 -9.61 12.91
#